data_AF-A0A3P8S9G4-F1
#
_entry.id   AF-A0A3P8S9G4-F1
#
_cell.length_a   1.000
_cell.length_b   1.000
_cell.length_c   1.000
_cell.angle_alpha   90.00
_cell.angle_beta   90.00
_cell.angle_gamma   90.00
#
_symmetry.space_group_name_H-M   'P 1'
#
loop_
_entity.id
_entity.type
_entity.pdbx_description
1 polymer ?
#
loop_
_entity_poly.entity_id
_entity_poly.type
_entity_poly.pdbx_seq_one_letter_code
_entity_poly.pdbx_strand_id
1 'polypeptide(L)'
;WAAYDTPALFVLLYSVSIALDGVDGWLARWLGQTSRFGAWLDVVVDNLGRGMLWSLLFEWGFLVCALEWCVFVCNHSTRGEQWKESFSSSPPLIQAIMANGFWTPLGVWVVGGLHCLPLWLYSYQWGLLSHWLDVPLWIQAAGTLLLAAGRLLALSAEVWCIWSHIEYLTNDEMEEKKN
;
A
#
# COMPACT_ATOMS: atom_id res chain seq x y z
N TRP A 1 7.44 -12.82 -10.57
CA TRP A 1 6.89 -14.08 -10.02
C TRP A 1 7.65 -15.30 -10.49
N ALA A 2 7.79 -15.59 -11.79
CA ALA A 2 8.53 -16.77 -12.26
C ALA A 2 10.00 -16.89 -11.77
N ALA A 3 10.61 -15.78 -11.34
CA ALA A 3 11.97 -15.75 -10.78
C ALA A 3 12.02 -15.85 -9.24
N TYR A 4 10.92 -16.20 -8.56
CA TYR A 4 10.87 -16.17 -7.07
C TYR A 4 11.89 -17.10 -6.40
N ASP A 5 12.32 -18.17 -7.09
CA ASP A 5 13.38 -19.08 -6.63
C ASP A 5 14.80 -18.51 -6.80
N THR A 6 14.95 -17.37 -7.49
CA THR A 6 16.23 -16.68 -7.69
C THR A 6 16.17 -15.30 -7.02
N PRO A 7 16.50 -15.20 -5.71
CA PRO A 7 16.17 -14.02 -4.91
C PRO A 7 16.74 -12.70 -5.44
N ALA A 8 18.00 -12.69 -5.90
CA ALA A 8 18.64 -11.48 -6.42
C ALA A 8 17.93 -10.96 -7.69
N LEU A 9 17.57 -11.86 -8.61
CA LEU A 9 16.82 -11.51 -9.82
C LEU A 9 15.38 -11.09 -9.47
N PHE A 10 14.74 -11.78 -8.52
CA PHE A 10 13.41 -11.42 -8.05
C PHE A 10 13.39 -10.01 -7.46
N VAL A 11 14.31 -9.68 -6.55
CA VAL A 11 14.39 -8.34 -5.93
C VAL A 11 14.65 -7.27 -6.97
N LEU A 12 15.56 -7.51 -7.94
CA LEU A 12 15.83 -6.57 -9.02
C LEU A 12 14.57 -6.30 -9.86
N LEU A 13 13.91 -7.35 -10.34
CA LEU A 13 12.72 -7.24 -11.17
C LEU A 13 11.54 -6.62 -10.41
N TYR A 14 11.34 -6.99 -9.14
CA TYR A 14 10.28 -6.43 -8.30
C TYR A 14 10.53 -4.95 -7.99
N SER A 15 11.79 -4.56 -7.73
CA SER A 15 12.16 -3.15 -7.55
C SER A 15 11.88 -2.34 -8.82
N VAL A 16 12.22 -2.87 -9.99
CA VAL A 16 11.88 -2.25 -11.28
C VAL A 16 10.36 -2.14 -11.45
N SER A 17 9.60 -3.16 -11.07
CA SER A 17 8.14 -3.13 -11.11
C SER A 17 7.55 -2.00 -10.26
N ILE A 18 8.00 -1.86 -9.00
CA ILE A 18 7.58 -0.74 -8.12
C ILE A 18 7.94 0.61 -8.73
N ALA A 19 9.13 0.73 -9.34
CA ALA A 19 9.54 1.97 -9.96
C ALA A 19 8.69 2.33 -11.20
N LEU A 20 8.30 1.33 -12.00
CA LEU A 20 7.46 1.51 -13.19
C LEU A 20 6.02 1.90 -12.86
N ASP A 21 5.49 1.40 -11.75
CA ASP A 21 4.18 1.80 -11.20
C ASP A 21 4.13 3.33 -10.97
N GLY A 22 5.17 3.91 -10.34
CA GLY A 22 5.26 5.37 -10.21
C GLY A 22 5.38 6.13 -11.55
N VAL A 23 5.88 5.48 -12.61
CA VAL A 23 6.08 6.09 -13.93
C VAL A 23 4.80 6.07 -14.76
N ASP A 24 3.94 5.06 -14.63
CA ASP A 24 2.78 4.92 -15.51
C ASP A 24 1.76 6.06 -15.33
N GLY A 25 1.50 6.49 -14.10
CA GLY A 25 0.59 7.59 -13.81
C GLY A 25 1.18 8.92 -14.24
N TRP A 26 2.50 9.09 -14.10
CA TRP A 26 3.21 10.26 -14.62
C TRP A 26 3.12 10.31 -16.16
N LEU A 27 3.37 9.19 -16.83
CA LEU A 27 3.33 9.10 -18.29
C LEU A 27 1.91 9.30 -18.82
N ALA A 28 0.90 8.72 -18.17
CA ALA A 28 -0.51 8.91 -18.52
C ALA A 28 -0.94 10.37 -18.41
N ARG A 29 -0.49 11.10 -17.37
CA ARG A 29 -0.74 12.54 -17.25
C ARG A 29 0.00 13.34 -18.32
N TRP A 30 1.25 13.00 -18.60
CA TRP A 30 2.06 13.68 -19.60
C TRP A 30 1.50 13.50 -21.03
N LEU A 31 0.99 12.31 -21.36
CA LEU A 31 0.38 12.01 -22.65
C LEU A 31 -1.10 12.43 -22.76
N GLY A 32 -1.71 12.91 -21.67
CA GLY A 32 -3.15 13.20 -21.63
C GLY A 32 -4.04 11.95 -21.78
N GLN A 33 -3.54 10.77 -21.39
CA GLN A 33 -4.19 9.46 -21.53
C GLN A 33 -4.63 8.87 -20.18
N THR A 34 -5.11 9.70 -19.26
CA THR A 34 -5.65 9.22 -17.97
C THR A 34 -7.02 8.57 -18.17
N SER A 35 -7.25 7.41 -17.53
CA SER A 35 -8.56 6.75 -17.55
C SER A 35 -8.92 6.18 -16.18
N ARG A 36 -10.23 6.09 -15.88
CA ARG A 36 -10.73 5.46 -14.65
C ARG A 36 -10.27 4.01 -14.53
N PHE A 37 -10.35 3.29 -15.64
CA PHE A 37 -9.94 1.90 -15.73
C PHE A 37 -8.46 1.73 -15.44
N GLY A 38 -7.60 2.59 -15.99
CA GLY A 38 -6.16 2.58 -15.70
C GLY A 38 -5.88 2.80 -14.23
N ALA A 39 -6.47 3.83 -13.61
CA ALA A 39 -6.30 4.11 -12.18
C ALA A 39 -6.86 2.99 -11.26
N TRP A 40 -7.88 2.26 -11.70
CA TRP A 40 -8.39 1.08 -11.00
C TRP A 40 -7.46 -0.13 -11.16
N LEU A 41 -6.96 -0.36 -12.37
CA LEU A 41 -6.08 -1.48 -12.71
C LEU A 41 -4.73 -1.35 -12.00
N ASP A 42 -4.21 -0.13 -11.92
CA ASP A 42 -3.03 0.27 -11.15
C ASP A 42 -3.09 -0.35 -9.74
N VAL A 43 -4.08 0.07 -8.93
CA VAL A 43 -4.28 -0.44 -7.56
C VAL A 43 -4.49 -1.95 -7.49
N VAL A 44 -5.18 -2.55 -8.47
CA VAL A 44 -5.40 -4.00 -8.54
C VAL A 44 -4.10 -4.77 -8.71
N VAL A 45 -3.27 -4.37 -9.67
CA VAL A 45 -1.97 -5.01 -9.94
C VAL A 45 -1.06 -4.88 -8.73
N ASP A 46 -1.10 -3.73 -8.09
CA ASP A 46 -0.33 -3.39 -6.91
C ASP A 46 -0.70 -4.25 -5.68
N ASN A 47 -2.01 -4.37 -5.40
CA ASN A 47 -2.53 -5.23 -4.33
C ASN A 47 -2.25 -6.72 -4.60
N LEU A 48 -2.39 -7.19 -5.84
CA LEU A 48 -2.00 -8.55 -6.21
C LEU A 48 -0.51 -8.78 -5.96
N GLY A 49 0.32 -7.83 -6.39
CA GLY A 49 1.76 -7.88 -6.24
C GLY A 49 2.19 -8.00 -4.77
N ARG A 50 1.74 -7.05 -3.95
CA ARG A 50 2.00 -7.05 -2.50
C ARG A 50 1.42 -8.27 -1.80
N GLY A 51 0.19 -8.67 -2.15
CA GLY A 51 -0.47 -9.82 -1.54
C GLY A 51 0.28 -11.13 -1.77
N MET A 52 0.77 -11.35 -3.00
CA MET A 52 1.64 -12.49 -3.32
C MET A 52 2.97 -12.41 -2.55
N LEU A 53 3.58 -11.22 -2.44
CA LEU A 53 4.84 -11.05 -1.71
C LEU A 53 4.69 -11.34 -0.22
N TRP A 54 3.64 -10.82 0.42
CA TRP A 54 3.31 -11.13 1.82
C TRP A 54 3.08 -12.62 2.05
N SER A 55 2.40 -13.29 1.12
CA SER A 55 2.14 -14.73 1.20
C SER A 55 3.40 -15.58 1.02
N LEU A 56 4.41 -15.08 0.30
CA LEU A 56 5.74 -15.72 0.23
C LEU A 56 6.53 -15.56 1.54
N LEU A 57 6.34 -14.45 2.25
CA LEU A 57 7.10 -14.12 3.47
C LEU A 57 6.57 -14.84 4.71
N PHE A 58 5.24 -14.97 4.83
CA PHE A 58 4.59 -15.50 6.01
C PHE A 58 3.33 -16.28 5.63
N GLU A 59 3.07 -17.39 6.31
CA GLU A 59 1.85 -18.19 6.11
C GLU A 59 0.56 -17.37 6.34
N TRP A 60 0.60 -16.40 7.25
CA TRP A 60 -0.53 -15.50 7.54
C TRP A 60 -0.54 -14.24 6.66
N GLY A 61 0.40 -14.08 5.73
CA GLY A 61 0.54 -12.90 4.88
C GLY A 61 -0.70 -12.58 4.04
N PHE A 62 -1.54 -13.59 3.77
CA PHE A 62 -2.84 -13.40 3.13
C PHE A 62 -3.78 -12.47 3.90
N LEU A 63 -3.61 -12.32 5.23
CA LEU A 63 -4.41 -11.37 6.04
C LEU A 63 -4.11 -9.91 5.67
N VAL A 64 -2.85 -9.60 5.36
CA VAL A 64 -2.45 -8.26 4.91
C VAL A 64 -3.03 -7.98 3.53
N CYS A 65 -3.00 -8.96 2.63
CA CYS A 65 -3.66 -8.91 1.34
C CYS A 65 -5.18 -8.65 1.49
N ALA A 66 -5.86 -9.42 2.34
CA ALA A 66 -7.29 -9.28 2.58
C ALA A 66 -7.66 -7.89 3.11
N LEU A 67 -6.83 -7.33 4.00
CA LEU A 67 -6.98 -5.96 4.49
C LEU A 67 -6.85 -4.94 3.34
N GLU A 68 -5.79 -5.00 2.55
CA GLU A 68 -5.54 -4.07 1.44
C GLU A 68 -6.67 -4.12 0.38
N TRP A 69 -7.19 -5.32 0.09
CA TRP A 69 -8.37 -5.48 -0.76
C TRP A 69 -9.64 -4.92 -0.15
N CYS A 70 -9.85 -5.12 1.16
CA CYS A 70 -11.00 -4.55 1.87
C CYS A 70 -10.97 -3.02 1.80
N VAL A 71 -9.81 -2.41 2.08
CA VAL A 71 -9.61 -0.96 1.98
C VAL A 71 -9.90 -0.46 0.57
N PHE A 72 -9.39 -1.16 -0.44
CA PHE A 72 -9.64 -0.82 -1.84
C PHE A 72 -11.13 -0.81 -2.16
N VAL A 73 -11.86 -1.88 -1.80
CA VAL A 73 -13.31 -1.97 -2.01
C VAL A 73 -14.05 -0.87 -1.25
N CYS A 74 -13.75 -0.65 0.04
CA CYS A 74 -14.40 0.36 0.87
C CYS A 74 -14.19 1.79 0.35
N ASN A 75 -12.98 2.12 -0.11
CA ASN A 75 -12.69 3.44 -0.68
C ASN A 75 -13.31 3.61 -2.06
N HIS A 76 -13.21 2.60 -2.92
CA HIS A 76 -13.73 2.68 -4.28
C HIS A 76 -15.27 2.72 -4.31
N SER A 77 -15.94 1.94 -3.45
CA SER A 77 -17.40 1.88 -3.37
C SER A 77 -18.04 3.19 -2.88
N THR A 78 -17.37 3.91 -1.98
CA THR A 78 -17.93 5.13 -1.36
C THR A 78 -17.54 6.43 -2.05
N ARG A 79 -16.34 6.50 -2.63
CA ARG A 79 -15.70 7.79 -2.92
C ARG A 79 -15.19 7.96 -4.36
N GLY A 80 -15.28 6.93 -5.21
CA GLY A 80 -14.96 7.03 -6.64
C GLY A 80 -13.59 7.66 -6.94
N GLU A 81 -13.49 8.49 -7.99
CA GLU A 81 -12.22 9.10 -8.42
C GLU A 81 -11.68 10.19 -7.48
N GLN A 82 -12.54 10.83 -6.67
CA GLN A 82 -12.18 11.96 -5.80
C GLN A 82 -11.84 11.53 -4.36
N TRP A 83 -11.55 10.24 -4.13
CA TRP A 83 -11.37 9.70 -2.79
C TRP A 83 -10.27 10.42 -1.99
N LYS A 84 -9.21 10.89 -2.64
CA LYS A 84 -8.11 11.64 -2.01
C LYS A 84 -8.53 13.01 -1.45
N GLU A 85 -9.62 13.60 -1.96
CA GLU A 85 -10.13 14.92 -1.53
C GLU A 85 -11.16 14.80 -0.39
N SER A 86 -11.60 13.59 -0.07
CA SER A 86 -12.69 13.31 0.88
C SER A 86 -12.25 13.15 2.34
N PHE A 87 -10.99 13.44 2.68
CA PHE A 87 -10.45 13.23 4.03
C PHE A 87 -10.49 14.46 4.95
N SER A 88 -11.08 15.58 4.51
CA SER A 88 -11.15 16.82 5.29
C SER A 88 -11.90 16.68 6.63
N SER A 89 -12.79 15.71 6.76
CA SER A 89 -13.51 15.36 8.00
C SER A 89 -12.86 14.24 8.82
N SER A 90 -11.70 13.71 8.40
CA SER A 90 -11.03 12.59 9.08
C SER A 90 -10.19 13.05 10.30
N PRO A 91 -9.75 12.14 11.19
CA PRO A 91 -8.88 12.49 12.31
C PRO A 91 -7.58 13.16 11.84
N PRO A 92 -6.97 14.03 12.67
CA PRO A 92 -5.77 14.81 12.29
C PRO A 92 -4.60 13.95 11.78
N LEU A 93 -4.42 12.75 12.34
CA LEU A 93 -3.40 11.80 11.88
C LEU A 93 -3.65 11.36 10.45
N ILE A 94 -4.90 10.99 10.12
CA ILE A 94 -5.26 10.53 8.77
C ILE A 94 -5.14 11.68 7.77
N GLN A 95 -5.57 12.89 8.15
CA GLN A 95 -5.36 14.08 7.32
C GLN A 95 -3.88 14.32 7.03
N ALA A 96 -3.01 14.20 8.04
CA ALA A 96 -1.57 14.39 7.88
C ALA A 96 -0.92 13.32 6.98
N ILE A 97 -1.39 12.07 7.06
CA ILE A 97 -0.95 10.97 6.19
C ILE A 97 -1.36 11.24 4.74
N MET A 98 -2.62 11.62 4.52
CA MET A 98 -3.21 11.81 3.19
C MET A 98 -2.85 13.15 2.54
N ALA A 99 -2.28 14.08 3.30
CA ALA A 99 -1.95 15.42 2.86
C ALA A 99 -1.07 15.42 1.58
N ASN A 100 -1.38 16.34 0.66
CA ASN A 100 -0.73 16.44 -0.64
C ASN A 100 -0.66 15.12 -1.41
N GLY A 101 -1.62 14.20 -1.24
CA GLY A 101 -1.60 12.90 -1.91
C GLY A 101 -0.37 12.07 -1.53
N PHE A 102 -0.02 12.06 -0.25
CA PHE A 102 1.14 11.38 0.35
C PHE A 102 2.51 12.03 0.11
N TRP A 103 2.59 13.19 -0.55
CA TRP A 103 3.86 13.91 -0.78
C TRP A 103 4.40 14.66 0.46
N THR A 104 3.96 14.30 1.66
CA THR A 104 4.53 14.78 2.94
C THR A 104 5.54 13.77 3.48
N PRO A 105 6.44 14.16 4.41
CA PRO A 105 7.36 13.20 5.04
C PRO A 105 6.65 12.01 5.68
N LEU A 106 5.48 12.26 6.30
CA LEU A 106 4.66 11.21 6.89
C LEU A 106 4.02 10.31 5.83
N GLY A 107 3.49 10.89 4.75
CA GLY A 107 2.91 10.14 3.64
C GLY A 107 3.96 9.26 2.93
N VAL A 108 5.14 9.80 2.65
CA VAL A 108 6.26 9.04 2.06
C VAL A 108 6.69 7.89 2.98
N TRP A 109 6.69 8.10 4.29
CA TRP A 109 7.00 7.04 5.25
C TRP A 109 5.95 5.92 5.25
N VAL A 110 4.66 6.28 5.20
CA VAL A 110 3.55 5.34 5.07
C VAL A 110 3.65 4.53 3.78
N VAL A 111 3.85 5.19 2.63
CA VAL A 111 4.01 4.55 1.31
C VAL A 111 5.26 3.67 1.30
N GLY A 112 6.36 4.13 1.87
CA GLY A 112 7.58 3.34 2.03
C GLY A 112 7.35 2.08 2.86
N GLY A 113 6.60 2.17 3.96
CA GLY A 113 6.21 1.00 4.75
C GLY A 113 5.28 0.05 3.98
N LEU A 114 4.40 0.57 3.14
CA LEU A 114 3.47 -0.24 2.34
C LEU A 114 4.17 -1.02 1.22
N HIS A 115 5.02 -0.36 0.43
CA HIS A 115 5.65 -0.97 -0.76
C HIS A 115 7.03 -1.56 -0.46
N CYS A 116 7.87 -0.89 0.34
CA CYS A 116 9.26 -1.29 0.52
C CYS A 116 9.46 -2.32 1.63
N LEU A 117 8.62 -2.35 2.68
CA LEU A 117 8.75 -3.31 3.78
C LEU A 117 8.73 -4.77 3.32
N PRO A 118 7.74 -5.25 2.54
CA PRO A 118 7.71 -6.67 2.17
C PRO A 118 8.93 -7.05 1.30
N LEU A 119 9.37 -6.16 0.41
CA LEU A 119 10.59 -6.40 -0.39
C LEU A 119 11.86 -6.40 0.47
N TRP A 120 11.94 -5.52 1.47
CA TRP A 120 13.03 -5.49 2.44
C TRP A 120 13.10 -6.77 3.27
N LEU A 121 11.95 -7.25 3.77
CA LEU A 121 11.85 -8.50 4.51
C LEU A 121 12.23 -9.71 3.66
N TYR A 122 11.85 -9.72 2.38
CA TYR A 122 12.27 -10.76 1.44
C TYR A 122 13.79 -10.72 1.26
N SER A 123 14.36 -9.55 1.04
CA SER A 123 15.81 -9.38 0.91
C SER A 123 16.56 -9.81 2.18
N TYR A 124 15.97 -9.58 3.35
CA TYR A 124 16.50 -10.00 4.65
C TYR A 124 16.44 -11.52 4.83
N GLN A 125 15.27 -12.15 4.63
CA GLN A 125 15.06 -13.59 4.85
C GLN A 125 15.92 -14.46 3.93
N TRP A 126 16.15 -14.04 2.68
CA TRP A 126 17.02 -14.74 1.73
C TRP A 126 18.49 -14.31 1.81
N GLY A 127 18.88 -13.52 2.82
CA GLY A 127 20.26 -13.16 3.09
C GLY A 127 20.89 -12.21 2.07
N LEU A 128 20.12 -11.60 1.16
CA LEU A 128 20.64 -10.69 0.14
C LEU A 128 21.26 -9.44 0.75
N LEU A 129 20.65 -8.88 1.81
CA LEU A 129 21.18 -7.70 2.48
C LEU A 129 22.58 -7.93 3.06
N SER A 130 22.81 -9.13 3.62
CA SER A 130 24.10 -9.50 4.20
C SER A 130 25.12 -9.96 3.17
N HIS A 131 24.72 -10.79 2.19
CA HIS A 131 25.65 -11.48 1.30
C HIS A 131 25.98 -10.73 0.00
N TRP A 132 25.06 -9.91 -0.50
CA TRP A 132 25.24 -9.17 -1.75
C TRP A 132 25.56 -7.69 -1.53
N LEU A 133 24.99 -7.11 -0.46
CA LEU A 133 25.11 -5.68 -0.17
C LEU A 133 25.98 -5.39 1.06
N ASP A 134 26.49 -6.42 1.75
CA ASP A 134 27.32 -6.32 2.95
C ASP A 134 26.75 -5.37 4.02
N VAL A 135 25.41 -5.30 4.12
CA VAL A 135 24.73 -4.38 5.05
C VAL A 135 24.89 -4.90 6.49
N PRO A 136 25.41 -4.08 7.43
CA PRO A 136 25.52 -4.48 8.84
C PRO A 136 24.16 -4.80 9.47
N LEU A 137 24.12 -5.78 10.37
CA LEU A 137 22.89 -6.25 11.01
C LEU A 137 22.11 -5.12 11.72
N TRP A 138 22.79 -4.15 12.32
CA TRP A 138 22.13 -3.02 12.98
C TRP A 138 21.42 -2.10 11.97
N ILE A 139 21.94 -1.94 10.75
CA ILE A 139 21.28 -1.22 9.66
C ILE A 139 20.07 -2.03 9.18
N GLN A 140 20.22 -3.34 9.07
CA GLN A 140 19.10 -4.23 8.71
C GLN A 140 17.95 -4.09 9.71
N ALA A 141 18.27 -4.15 11.01
CA ALA A 141 17.30 -3.97 12.09
C ALA A 141 16.67 -2.58 12.09
N ALA A 142 17.48 -1.52 11.96
CA ALA A 142 16.98 -0.15 11.91
C ALA A 142 16.06 0.09 10.71
N GLY A 143 16.43 -0.41 9.52
CA GLY A 143 15.61 -0.34 8.32
C GLY A 143 14.29 -1.10 8.46
N THR A 144 14.33 -2.31 9.04
CA THR A 144 13.12 -3.08 9.34
C THR A 144 12.20 -2.33 10.30
N LEU A 145 12.73 -1.78 11.40
CA LEU A 145 11.94 -1.03 12.37
C LEU A 145 11.31 0.23 11.75
N LEU A 146 12.08 0.97 10.95
CA LEU A 146 11.60 2.16 10.26
C LEU A 146 10.46 1.81 9.30
N LEU A 147 10.64 0.81 8.44
CA LEU A 147 9.63 0.41 7.46
C LEU A 147 8.40 -0.22 8.13
N ALA A 148 8.59 -1.01 9.19
CA ALA A 148 7.49 -1.59 9.96
C ALA A 148 6.63 -0.52 10.63
N ALA A 149 7.23 0.52 11.20
CA ALA A 149 6.50 1.67 11.75
C ALA A 149 5.68 2.40 10.66
N GLY A 150 6.23 2.56 9.45
CA GLY A 150 5.49 3.07 8.29
C GLY A 150 4.29 2.20 7.94
N ARG A 151 4.43 0.87 7.94
CA ARG A 151 3.32 -0.07 7.67
C ARG A 151 2.24 -0.04 8.75
N LEU A 152 2.61 0.16 10.02
CA LEU A 152 1.66 0.32 11.13
C LEU A 152 0.89 1.65 11.01
N LEU A 153 1.53 2.72 10.55
CA LEU A 153 0.83 3.95 10.22
C LEU A 153 -0.13 3.76 9.04
N ALA A 154 0.28 3.02 8.00
CA ALA A 154 -0.62 2.64 6.90
C ALA A 154 -1.85 1.89 7.43
N LEU A 155 -1.64 0.92 8.34
CA LEU A 155 -2.72 0.17 8.99
C LEU A 155 -3.72 1.09 9.70
N SER A 156 -3.27 2.15 10.36
CA SER A 156 -4.18 3.10 11.00
C SER A 156 -5.10 3.82 10.00
N ALA A 157 -4.57 4.17 8.81
CA ALA A 157 -5.35 4.78 7.74
C ALA A 157 -6.28 3.77 7.06
N GLU A 158 -5.84 2.53 6.87
CA GLU A 158 -6.62 1.43 6.33
C GLU A 158 -7.84 1.12 7.22
N VAL A 159 -7.62 0.96 8.53
CA VAL A 159 -8.68 0.74 9.52
C VAL A 159 -9.67 1.89 9.52
N TRP A 160 -9.19 3.14 9.43
CA TRP A 160 -10.06 4.31 9.34
C TRP A 160 -10.94 4.28 8.08
N CYS A 161 -10.38 3.93 6.92
CA CYS A 161 -11.13 3.84 5.66
C CYS A 161 -12.24 2.79 5.74
N ILE A 162 -11.93 1.61 6.29
CA ILE A 162 -12.92 0.53 6.49
C ILE A 162 -14.00 0.99 7.48
N TRP A 163 -13.60 1.56 8.62
CA TRP A 163 -14.54 2.03 9.63
C TRP A 163 -15.50 3.09 9.09
N SER A 164 -14.97 4.08 8.36
CA SER A 164 -15.77 5.12 7.70
C SER A 164 -16.78 4.54 6.70
N HIS A 165 -16.44 3.44 6.03
CA HIS A 165 -17.37 2.74 5.15
C HIS A 165 -18.46 1.99 5.93
N ILE A 166 -18.09 1.33 7.03
CA ILE A 166 -19.07 0.66 7.90
C ILE A 166 -20.07 1.68 8.45
N GLU A 167 -19.60 2.82 8.97
CA GLU A 167 -20.48 3.91 9.45
C GLU A 167 -21.46 4.35 8.37
N TYR A 168 -20.97 4.58 7.15
CA TYR A 168 -21.80 4.92 6.00
C TYR A 168 -22.90 3.88 5.74
N LEU A 169 -22.55 2.58 5.68
CA LEU A 169 -23.52 1.51 5.44
C LEU A 169 -24.55 1.37 6.57
N THR A 170 -24.16 1.63 7.81
CA THR A 170 -25.06 1.51 8.98
C THR A 170 -25.96 2.73 9.18
N ASN A 171 -25.63 3.87 8.59
CA ASN A 171 -26.44 5.10 8.72
C ASN A 171 -27.73 5.04 7.89
N ASP A 172 -27.72 4.37 6.72
CA ASP A 172 -28.90 4.23 5.85
C ASP A 172 -30.01 3.36 6.48
N GLU A 173 -29.68 2.41 7.36
CA GLU A 173 -30.68 1.56 8.05
C GLU A 173 -31.58 2.32 9.05
N MET A 174 -31.19 3.54 9.48
CA MET A 174 -31.95 4.34 10.44
C MET A 174 -33.00 5.26 9.80
N GLU A 175 -32.88 5.60 8.51
CA GLU A 175 -33.86 6.44 7.82
C GLU A 175 -35.03 5.63 7.25
N GLU A 176 -34.80 4.42 6.75
CA GLU A 176 -35.88 3.55 6.23
C GLU A 176 -36.84 3.03 7.32
N LYS A 177 -36.39 2.91 8.59
CA LYS A 177 -37.25 2.49 9.71
C LYS A 177 -38.09 3.63 10.31
N LYS A 178 -37.95 4.86 9.81
CA LYS A 178 -38.67 6.05 10.29
C LYS A 178 -39.76 6.58 9.35
N ASN A 179 -39.91 5.99 8.17
CA ASN A 179 -41.01 6.28 7.23
C ASN A 179 -42.06 5.18 7.24
#